data_AF-A0A917K869-F1
#
_entry.id   AF-A0A917K869-F1
#
_cell.length_a   1.000
_cell.length_b   1.000
_cell.length_c   1.000
_cell.angle_alpha   90.00
_cell.angle_beta   90.00
_cell.angle_gamma   90.00
#
_symmetry.space_group_name_H-M   'P 1'
#
loop_
_entity.id
_entity.type
_entity.pdbx_description
1 polymer ?
#
loop_
_entity_poly.entity_id
_entity_poly.type
_entity_poly.pdbx_seq_one_letter_code
_entity_poly.pdbx_strand_id
1 'polypeptide(L)'
;MFLASGRRAVECSTGPVDIHLAGHAGVPSQSCITSAWCWPKAFALSIVGEKGAPLAEMAKAFATDAEMQEEILARARPLPDRLRSKLTDHVSRKTSASPSLRALLPQYVAERNPIVRASAETGYHRRLSRDERTSPENLGRLASEIRAVGPDLDVVRGAAIAAAIECECLGEVLAIASPEGGPIFSSLSHLRMGENGRLLTTLLRKWSYLRSVLGDDVIKGLLRDGGDNGYIWDQLATELTGGSDARQPFLDYCSSVENALEPSSLRALARLAPHTALLRDHSLRAVRMRPGQANLHQYQRSVEAGIILGTSFSADAEVARCLQRELETDSVGVVVGLTIGWPRSPDLASYEQAARVQGMQMPRVSALSLLSVFGTSEGRTRAILRSIDEITGDTWDLVPEVVAAAIRILRADEEVGRTLLTRLNGDDATASERASIPRLLAAAGVEGEAVRRWSEAALAASSENYSLRDVGLDLVTGDHRPVPHALLDVLLPYGPG
;
A
#
# COMPACT_ATOMS: atom_id res chain seq x y z
N MET A 1 46.35 16.96 5.13
CA MET A 1 47.31 17.29 6.19
C MET A 1 46.53 17.27 7.51
N PHE A 2 46.70 16.18 8.29
CA PHE A 2 46.51 15.92 9.74
C PHE A 2 45.61 16.87 10.61
N LEU A 3 44.82 16.46 11.63
CA LEU A 3 44.61 15.23 12.42
C LEU A 3 43.31 15.31 13.26
N ALA A 4 42.67 14.14 13.44
CA ALA A 4 42.12 13.51 14.67
C ALA A 4 41.39 14.28 15.79
N SER A 5 40.20 13.79 16.16
CA SER A 5 39.78 13.31 17.50
C SER A 5 38.26 13.05 17.48
N GLY A 6 37.62 12.09 18.15
CA GLY A 6 38.03 10.97 18.98
C GLY A 6 36.75 10.15 19.27
N ARG A 7 36.79 8.83 19.03
CA ARG A 7 35.70 7.91 19.40
C ARG A 7 35.78 7.66 20.91
N ARG A 8 34.69 7.86 21.66
CA ARG A 8 34.52 7.28 23.01
C ARG A 8 33.70 6.00 22.89
N ALA A 9 34.34 4.89 23.22
CA ALA A 9 33.69 3.63 23.50
C ALA A 9 32.99 3.73 24.87
N VAL A 10 31.76 3.24 24.95
CA VAL A 10 31.07 3.00 26.21
C VAL A 10 31.46 1.60 26.66
N GLU A 11 32.23 1.53 27.75
CA GLU A 11 32.57 0.29 28.45
C GLU A 11 31.33 -0.24 29.17
N CYS A 12 30.78 -1.37 28.71
CA CYS A 12 29.86 -2.17 29.50
C CYS A 12 30.66 -3.15 30.35
N SER A 13 30.63 -2.94 31.66
CA SER A 13 31.20 -3.81 32.68
C SER A 13 30.51 -5.17 32.69
N THR A 14 31.23 -6.23 32.31
CA THR A 14 30.83 -7.62 32.54
C THR A 14 31.17 -8.02 33.98
N GLY A 15 30.21 -7.89 34.89
CA GLY A 15 30.23 -8.60 36.17
C GLY A 15 29.57 -9.97 36.02
N PRO A 16 30.14 -11.06 36.58
CA PRO A 16 29.51 -12.36 36.52
C PRO A 16 28.32 -12.41 37.47
N VAL A 17 27.16 -12.82 36.96
CA VAL A 17 26.03 -13.25 37.77
C VAL A 17 26.21 -14.75 38.02
N ASP A 18 26.56 -15.11 39.26
CA ASP A 18 26.63 -16.49 39.73
C ASP A 18 25.22 -17.11 39.72
N ILE A 19 24.99 -18.06 38.81
CA ILE A 19 23.88 -19.02 38.91
C ILE A 19 24.49 -20.33 39.37
N HIS A 20 24.27 -20.66 40.63
CA HIS A 20 24.56 -21.97 41.19
C HIS A 20 23.72 -23.05 40.48
N LEU A 21 24.36 -23.89 39.67
CA LEU A 21 23.86 -25.21 39.30
C LEU A 21 24.78 -26.27 39.89
N ALA A 22 24.21 -27.04 40.82
CA ALA A 22 24.84 -28.21 41.42
C ALA A 22 25.16 -29.27 40.35
N GLY A 23 26.31 -29.92 40.48
CA GLY A 23 26.95 -30.71 39.43
C GLY A 23 26.35 -32.10 39.18
N HIS A 24 26.66 -32.65 38.00
CA HIS A 24 27.60 -33.77 37.87
C HIS A 24 27.92 -34.08 36.40
N ALA A 25 29.24 -34.16 36.13
CA ALA A 25 29.95 -35.02 35.18
C ALA A 25 29.48 -35.15 33.72
N GLY A 26 30.34 -34.68 32.81
CA GLY A 26 30.44 -35.19 31.44
C GLY A 26 30.79 -34.11 30.42
N VAL A 27 32.08 -33.92 30.15
CA VAL A 27 32.56 -33.14 29.00
C VAL A 27 32.17 -33.91 27.73
N PRO A 28 31.36 -33.35 26.80
CA PRO A 28 31.20 -33.94 25.48
C PRO A 28 32.34 -33.47 24.59
N SER A 29 32.93 -34.43 23.89
CA SER A 29 33.94 -34.28 22.86
C SER A 29 33.46 -33.39 21.69
N GLN A 30 34.43 -32.89 20.92
CA GLN A 30 34.33 -31.98 19.76
C GLN A 30 33.45 -32.45 18.56
N SER A 31 32.50 -33.38 18.75
CA SER A 31 31.58 -33.84 17.70
C SER A 31 30.20 -33.13 17.70
N CYS A 32 29.94 -32.19 18.62
CA CYS A 32 28.61 -31.55 18.77
C CYS A 32 28.42 -30.21 18.01
N ILE A 33 29.34 -29.81 17.12
CA ILE A 33 29.27 -28.50 16.43
C ILE A 33 28.22 -28.49 15.28
N THR A 34 27.63 -29.62 14.91
CA THR A 34 26.50 -29.66 13.96
C THR A 34 25.15 -29.32 14.58
N SER A 35 25.05 -29.10 15.91
CA SER A 35 23.78 -28.90 16.62
C SER A 35 23.32 -27.43 16.78
N ALA A 36 24.18 -26.45 16.46
CA ALA A 36 23.87 -25.03 16.67
C ALA A 36 22.75 -24.49 15.74
N TRP A 37 22.47 -25.17 14.62
CA TRP A 37 21.38 -24.85 13.70
C TRP A 37 20.07 -25.60 14.00
N CYS A 38 20.09 -26.62 14.89
CA CYS A 38 18.89 -27.38 15.23
C CYS A 38 17.97 -26.63 16.21
N TRP A 39 18.53 -25.79 17.08
CA TRP A 39 17.76 -25.01 18.06
C TRP A 39 16.84 -23.97 17.43
N PRO A 40 17.29 -23.14 16.47
CA PRO A 40 16.42 -22.17 15.80
C PRO A 40 15.26 -22.84 15.05
N LYS A 41 15.52 -23.94 14.34
CA LYS A 41 14.48 -24.69 13.61
C LYS A 41 13.50 -25.39 14.55
N ALA A 42 13.98 -26.10 15.57
CA ALA A 42 13.11 -26.77 16.53
C ALA A 42 12.23 -25.78 17.31
N PHE A 43 12.80 -24.64 17.70
CA PHE A 43 12.03 -23.55 18.33
C PHE A 43 11.01 -22.95 17.36
N ALA A 44 11.41 -22.67 16.12
CA ALA A 44 10.50 -22.18 15.09
C ALA A 44 9.33 -23.16 14.84
N LEU A 45 9.61 -24.45 14.69
CA LEU A 45 8.58 -25.49 14.57
C LEU A 45 7.67 -25.58 15.81
N SER A 46 8.20 -25.33 17.01
CA SER A 46 7.37 -25.34 18.22
C SER A 46 6.38 -24.17 18.30
N ILE A 47 6.74 -23.00 17.74
CA ILE A 47 5.91 -21.79 17.83
C ILE A 47 5.13 -21.49 16.55
N VAL A 48 5.46 -22.11 15.40
CA VAL A 48 4.80 -21.84 14.11
C VAL A 48 3.28 -22.11 14.16
N GLY A 49 2.86 -22.99 15.07
CA GLY A 49 1.46 -23.32 15.29
C GLY A 49 0.72 -22.39 16.28
N GLU A 50 1.41 -21.49 16.97
CA GLU A 50 0.83 -20.63 17.99
C GLU A 50 0.06 -19.46 17.38
N LYS A 51 -0.97 -18.99 18.11
CA LYS A 51 -1.70 -17.77 17.74
C LYS A 51 -0.74 -16.59 17.80
N GLY A 52 -0.34 -16.14 16.62
CA GLY A 52 0.48 -14.95 16.47
C GLY A 52 1.95 -15.20 16.17
N ALA A 53 2.30 -16.40 15.74
CA ALA A 53 3.62 -16.71 15.20
C ALA A 53 4.07 -15.67 14.15
N PRO A 54 5.33 -15.22 14.19
CA PRO A 54 5.88 -14.26 13.22
C PRO A 54 6.22 -14.98 11.90
N LEU A 55 5.19 -15.42 11.17
CA LEU A 55 5.34 -16.27 9.98
C LEU A 55 6.20 -15.63 8.89
N ALA A 56 6.18 -14.30 8.76
CA ALA A 56 6.97 -13.58 7.75
C ALA A 56 8.47 -13.61 8.08
N GLU A 57 8.82 -13.42 9.34
CA GLU A 57 10.19 -13.48 9.85
C GLU A 57 10.73 -14.90 9.77
N MET A 58 9.87 -15.89 10.08
CA MET A 58 10.18 -17.31 9.91
C MET A 58 10.41 -17.65 8.43
N ALA A 59 9.59 -17.14 7.51
CA ALA A 59 9.76 -17.37 6.08
C ALA A 59 11.09 -16.80 5.56
N LYS A 60 11.49 -15.62 6.04
CA LYS A 60 12.80 -15.02 5.71
C LYS A 60 13.96 -15.85 6.27
N ALA A 61 13.88 -16.26 7.53
CA ALA A 61 14.95 -17.00 8.21
C ALA A 61 15.13 -18.42 7.66
N PHE A 62 14.04 -19.06 7.20
CA PHE A 62 14.00 -20.44 6.73
C PHE A 62 13.68 -20.53 5.22
N ALA A 63 14.05 -19.50 4.45
CA ALA A 63 13.71 -19.37 3.03
C ALA A 63 14.20 -20.54 2.15
N THR A 64 15.17 -21.33 2.60
CA THR A 64 15.71 -22.50 1.88
C THR A 64 15.35 -23.84 2.52
N ASP A 65 14.58 -23.85 3.63
CA ASP A 65 14.22 -25.07 4.36
C ASP A 65 12.82 -25.54 3.94
N ALA A 66 12.76 -26.64 3.18
CA ALA A 66 11.52 -27.14 2.59
C ALA A 66 10.45 -27.55 3.62
N GLU A 67 10.86 -28.04 4.79
CA GLU A 67 9.94 -28.47 5.86
C GLU A 67 9.32 -27.24 6.55
N MET A 68 10.13 -26.24 6.88
CA MET A 68 9.64 -24.97 7.40
C MET A 68 8.75 -24.24 6.39
N GLN A 69 9.11 -24.27 5.10
CA GLN A 69 8.27 -23.73 4.04
C GLN A 69 6.89 -24.39 4.03
N GLU A 70 6.82 -25.73 4.13
CA GLU A 70 5.55 -26.46 4.16
C GLU A 70 4.69 -26.10 5.38
N GLU A 71 5.28 -26.08 6.58
CA GLU A 71 4.57 -25.71 7.81
C GLU A 71 4.08 -24.25 7.79
N ILE A 72 4.94 -23.32 7.35
CA ILE A 72 4.56 -21.91 7.18
C ILE A 72 3.43 -21.81 6.16
N LEU A 73 3.51 -22.49 5.02
CA LEU A 73 2.47 -22.45 3.99
C LEU A 73 1.16 -23.12 4.42
N ALA A 74 1.21 -24.13 5.30
CA ALA A 74 0.01 -24.74 5.88
C ALA A 74 -0.71 -23.78 6.86
N ARG A 75 0.02 -22.91 7.55
CA ARG A 75 -0.51 -21.95 8.54
C ARG A 75 -0.78 -20.57 7.96
N ALA A 76 -0.04 -20.17 6.93
CA ALA A 76 -0.26 -18.98 6.11
C ALA A 76 -1.45 -19.14 5.16
N ARG A 77 -2.42 -20.00 5.50
CA ARG A 77 -3.72 -20.13 4.83
C ARG A 77 -4.85 -19.34 5.51
N PRO A 78 -4.69 -18.09 6.01
CA PRO A 78 -5.89 -17.28 6.14
C PRO A 78 -6.42 -17.04 4.72
N LEU A 79 -7.75 -17.02 4.60
CA LEU A 79 -8.37 -16.48 3.39
C LEU A 79 -7.73 -15.11 3.07
N PRO A 80 -7.53 -14.75 1.79
CA PRO A 80 -7.07 -13.43 1.40
C PRO A 80 -7.83 -12.33 2.14
N ASP A 81 -7.15 -11.25 2.51
CA ASP A 81 -7.68 -10.16 3.36
C ASP A 81 -9.00 -9.60 2.82
N ARG A 82 -9.13 -9.53 1.50
CA ARG A 82 -10.37 -9.14 0.80
C ARG A 82 -11.53 -10.10 1.09
N LEU A 83 -11.30 -11.41 1.06
CA LEU A 83 -12.33 -12.40 1.39
C LEU A 83 -12.66 -12.39 2.87
N ARG A 84 -11.67 -12.26 3.75
CA ARG A 84 -11.90 -12.10 5.20
C ARG A 84 -12.70 -10.83 5.50
N SER A 85 -12.43 -9.73 4.82
CA SER A 85 -13.20 -8.48 4.91
C SER A 85 -14.66 -8.71 4.49
N LYS A 86 -14.89 -9.33 3.33
CA LYS A 86 -16.25 -9.66 2.85
C LYS A 86 -17.02 -10.55 3.82
N LEU A 87 -16.36 -11.58 4.36
CA LEU A 87 -16.93 -12.46 5.37
C LEU A 87 -17.27 -11.70 6.64
N THR A 88 -16.35 -10.89 7.14
CA THR A 88 -16.55 -10.06 8.32
C THR A 88 -17.74 -9.11 8.17
N ASP A 89 -17.87 -8.45 7.02
CA ASP A 89 -19.00 -7.59 6.72
C ASP A 89 -20.31 -8.38 6.56
N HIS A 90 -20.25 -9.59 6.01
CA HIS A 90 -21.41 -10.47 5.90
C HIS A 90 -21.88 -10.95 7.28
N VAL A 91 -20.97 -11.46 8.11
CA VAL A 91 -21.21 -11.89 9.50
C VAL A 91 -21.80 -10.72 10.29
N SER A 92 -21.16 -9.55 10.25
CA SER A 92 -21.63 -8.34 10.91
C SER A 92 -23.04 -7.94 10.48
N ARG A 93 -23.46 -8.21 9.23
CA ARG A 93 -24.81 -7.94 8.72
C ARG A 93 -25.84 -9.02 9.08
N LYS A 94 -25.44 -10.27 9.27
CA LYS A 94 -26.33 -11.43 9.46
C LYS A 94 -26.37 -12.00 10.88
N THR A 95 -25.65 -11.40 11.84
CA THR A 95 -25.60 -11.89 13.24
C THR A 95 -26.94 -11.99 13.95
N SER A 96 -27.94 -11.17 13.60
CA SER A 96 -29.30 -11.29 14.16
C SER A 96 -30.03 -12.58 13.76
N ALA A 97 -29.56 -13.26 12.71
CA ALA A 97 -30.14 -14.49 12.20
C ALA A 97 -29.48 -15.76 12.75
N SER A 98 -28.35 -15.67 13.46
CA SER A 98 -27.61 -16.84 13.95
C SER A 98 -26.81 -16.54 15.22
N PRO A 99 -27.11 -17.19 16.37
CA PRO A 99 -26.31 -17.12 17.59
C PRO A 99 -24.84 -17.52 17.38
N SER A 100 -24.59 -18.49 16.49
CA SER A 100 -23.23 -18.95 16.16
C SER A 100 -22.41 -17.84 15.50
N LEU A 101 -23.02 -17.04 14.61
CA LEU A 101 -22.34 -15.88 14.00
C LEU A 101 -22.09 -14.77 15.03
N ARG A 102 -22.97 -14.61 16.02
CA ARG A 102 -22.80 -13.64 17.11
C ARG A 102 -21.60 -13.99 17.99
N ALA A 103 -21.35 -15.28 18.24
CA ALA A 103 -20.20 -15.76 19.00
C ALA A 103 -18.85 -15.58 18.27
N LEU A 104 -18.86 -15.34 16.96
CA LEU A 104 -17.64 -15.11 16.17
C LEU A 104 -17.14 -13.66 16.25
N LEU A 105 -18.03 -12.68 16.39
CA LEU A 105 -17.64 -11.26 16.36
C LEU A 105 -16.58 -10.88 17.42
N PRO A 106 -16.68 -11.31 18.70
CA PRO A 106 -15.65 -11.01 19.71
C PRO A 106 -14.24 -11.55 19.38
N GLN A 107 -14.12 -12.46 18.41
CA GLN A 107 -12.83 -13.00 17.98
C GLN A 107 -12.02 -12.01 17.12
N TYR A 108 -12.54 -10.80 16.86
CA TYR A 108 -11.81 -9.71 16.19
C TYR A 108 -10.44 -9.46 16.82
N VAL A 109 -10.27 -9.74 18.11
CA VAL A 109 -9.00 -9.59 18.83
C VAL A 109 -7.84 -10.39 18.24
N ALA A 110 -8.13 -11.48 17.52
CA ALA A 110 -7.14 -12.32 16.86
C ALA A 110 -6.78 -11.84 15.44
N GLU A 111 -7.52 -10.87 14.89
CA GLU A 111 -7.26 -10.32 13.57
C GLU A 111 -6.09 -9.33 13.60
N ARG A 112 -5.14 -9.53 12.68
CA ARG A 112 -3.90 -8.74 12.54
C ARG A 112 -3.93 -7.79 11.36
N ASN A 113 -4.77 -8.06 10.35
CA ASN A 113 -4.94 -7.11 9.26
C ASN A 113 -5.75 -5.90 9.76
N PRO A 114 -5.25 -4.66 9.60
CA PRO A 114 -5.92 -3.45 10.10
C PRO A 114 -7.34 -3.27 9.58
N ILE A 115 -7.55 -3.50 8.28
CA ILE A 115 -8.84 -3.33 7.62
C ILE A 115 -9.84 -4.36 8.13
N VAL A 116 -9.45 -5.64 8.17
CA VAL A 116 -10.33 -6.72 8.62
C VAL A 116 -10.66 -6.55 10.11
N ARG A 117 -9.68 -6.20 10.95
CA ARG A 117 -9.90 -5.99 12.39
C ARG A 117 -10.86 -4.83 12.63
N ALA A 118 -10.60 -3.67 12.04
CA ALA A 118 -11.47 -2.51 12.14
C ALA A 118 -12.91 -2.85 11.68
N SER A 119 -13.03 -3.70 10.66
CA SER A 119 -14.32 -4.20 10.18
C SER A 119 -15.06 -5.04 11.22
N ALA A 120 -14.36 -6.00 11.82
CA ALA A 120 -14.92 -6.95 12.76
C ALA A 120 -15.28 -6.27 14.09
N GLU A 121 -14.40 -5.42 14.61
CA GLU A 121 -14.60 -4.69 15.85
C GLU A 121 -15.73 -3.67 15.74
N THR A 122 -15.78 -2.92 14.64
CA THR A 122 -16.93 -2.04 14.32
C THR A 122 -18.22 -2.85 14.24
N GLY A 123 -18.19 -4.02 13.60
CA GLY A 123 -19.32 -4.93 13.48
C GLY A 123 -19.83 -5.43 14.82
N TYR A 124 -18.90 -5.77 15.74
CA TYR A 124 -19.21 -6.17 17.11
C TYR A 124 -19.91 -5.05 17.88
N HIS A 125 -19.29 -3.88 17.98
CA HIS A 125 -19.83 -2.77 18.78
C HIS A 125 -21.14 -2.23 18.23
N ARG A 126 -21.32 -2.14 16.90
CA ARG A 126 -22.57 -1.68 16.28
C ARG A 126 -23.77 -2.58 16.64
N ARG A 127 -23.53 -3.85 16.97
CA ARG A 127 -24.57 -4.84 17.26
C ARG A 127 -24.98 -4.93 18.73
N LEU A 128 -24.23 -4.28 19.60
CA LEU A 128 -24.64 -4.08 20.98
C LEU A 128 -25.85 -3.12 21.00
N SER A 129 -26.77 -3.34 21.93
CA SER A 129 -27.86 -2.38 22.18
C SER A 129 -27.29 -1.00 22.54
N ARG A 130 -28.08 0.07 22.51
CA ARG A 130 -27.58 1.40 22.90
C ARG A 130 -27.05 1.37 24.34
N ASP A 131 -27.79 0.75 25.24
CA ASP A 131 -27.43 0.62 26.66
C ASP A 131 -26.19 -0.26 26.88
N GLU A 132 -26.05 -1.33 26.09
CA GLU A 132 -24.85 -2.16 26.11
C GLU A 132 -23.64 -1.41 25.55
N ARG A 133 -23.80 -0.64 24.46
CA ARG A 133 -22.71 0.15 23.85
C ARG A 133 -22.13 1.17 24.82
N THR A 134 -23.00 1.85 25.56
CA THR A 134 -22.61 2.85 26.55
C THR A 134 -22.38 2.26 27.94
N SER A 135 -22.31 0.92 28.06
CA SER A 135 -22.00 0.29 29.34
C SER A 135 -20.56 0.63 29.76
N PRO A 136 -20.29 0.81 31.07
CA PRO A 136 -18.94 1.06 31.55
C PRO A 136 -17.92 0.01 31.11
N GLU A 137 -18.34 -1.25 30.97
CA GLU A 137 -17.49 -2.34 30.50
C GLU A 137 -17.05 -2.14 29.04
N ASN A 138 -17.99 -1.82 28.14
CA ASN A 138 -17.68 -1.66 26.72
C ASN A 138 -16.92 -0.37 26.44
N LEU A 139 -17.29 0.73 27.10
CA LEU A 139 -16.54 1.98 27.02
C LEU A 139 -15.12 1.81 27.60
N GLY A 140 -14.98 1.09 28.71
CA GLY A 140 -13.69 0.75 29.31
C GLY A 140 -12.82 -0.12 28.41
N ARG A 141 -13.42 -1.09 27.68
CA ARG A 141 -12.71 -1.89 26.68
C ARG A 141 -12.16 -1.03 25.56
N LEU A 142 -13.00 -0.22 24.91
CA LEU A 142 -12.57 0.70 23.84
C LEU A 142 -11.49 1.67 24.33
N ALA A 143 -11.65 2.24 25.53
CA ALA A 143 -10.67 3.14 26.12
C ALA A 143 -9.32 2.44 26.41
N SER A 144 -9.34 1.14 26.74
CA SER A 144 -8.13 0.33 26.89
C SER A 144 -7.46 0.07 25.54
N GLU A 145 -8.22 -0.34 24.52
CA GLU A 145 -7.71 -0.65 23.17
C GLU A 145 -7.13 0.61 22.48
N ILE A 146 -7.75 1.78 22.64
CA ILE A 146 -7.23 3.07 22.15
C ILE A 146 -5.88 3.43 22.80
N ARG A 147 -5.66 3.01 24.05
CA ARG A 147 -4.41 3.26 24.80
C ARG A 147 -3.41 2.13 24.72
N ALA A 148 -3.67 1.08 23.93
CA ALA A 148 -2.73 -0.02 23.80
C ALA A 148 -1.36 0.52 23.37
N VAL A 149 -0.26 0.09 24.01
CA VAL A 149 1.12 0.49 23.66
C VAL A 149 1.96 -0.77 23.47
N GLY A 150 2.67 -0.86 22.35
CA GLY A 150 3.50 -2.01 22.01
C GLY A 150 3.69 -2.17 20.50
N PRO A 151 4.63 -3.05 20.08
CA PRO A 151 4.80 -3.42 18.68
C PRO A 151 3.47 -3.91 18.08
N ASP A 152 3.15 -3.46 16.86
CA ASP A 152 1.97 -3.87 16.08
C ASP A 152 0.60 -3.59 16.72
N LEU A 153 0.55 -2.78 17.80
CA LEU A 153 -0.72 -2.39 18.43
C LEU A 153 -1.37 -1.16 17.78
N ASP A 154 -0.77 -0.58 16.74
CA ASP A 154 -1.41 0.43 15.88
C ASP A 154 -2.72 -0.09 15.27
N VAL A 155 -2.73 -1.36 14.87
CA VAL A 155 -3.92 -2.03 14.33
C VAL A 155 -5.06 -2.04 15.37
N VAL A 156 -4.73 -2.31 16.63
CA VAL A 156 -5.69 -2.32 17.75
C VAL A 156 -6.24 -0.94 18.00
N ARG A 157 -5.35 0.06 18.16
CA ARG A 157 -5.74 1.46 18.38
C ARG A 157 -6.65 1.98 17.26
N GLY A 158 -6.25 1.78 16.00
CA GLY A 158 -7.01 2.25 14.85
C GLY A 158 -8.39 1.60 14.71
N ALA A 159 -8.51 0.30 15.02
CA ALA A 159 -9.78 -0.42 15.00
C ALA A 159 -10.74 0.06 16.10
N ALA A 160 -10.24 0.27 17.32
CA ALA A 160 -11.03 0.80 18.43
C ALA A 160 -11.50 2.23 18.19
N ILE A 161 -10.64 3.10 17.63
CA ILE A 161 -11.02 4.46 17.21
C ILE A 161 -12.14 4.39 16.16
N ALA A 162 -11.98 3.57 15.11
CA ALA A 162 -13.00 3.42 14.08
C ALA A 162 -14.35 2.95 14.67
N ALA A 163 -14.32 1.98 15.60
CA ALA A 163 -15.52 1.48 16.26
C ALA A 163 -16.19 2.54 17.13
N ALA A 164 -15.42 3.32 17.90
CA ALA A 164 -15.93 4.39 18.77
C ALA A 164 -16.56 5.54 17.97
N ILE A 165 -15.95 5.92 16.84
CA ILE A 165 -16.51 6.91 15.91
C ILE A 165 -17.81 6.39 15.30
N GLU A 166 -17.80 5.14 14.81
CA GLU A 166 -18.97 4.57 14.15
C GLU A 166 -20.16 4.43 15.09
N CYS A 167 -19.90 4.13 16.37
CA CYS A 167 -20.91 4.00 17.40
C CYS A 167 -21.32 5.33 18.04
N GLU A 168 -20.72 6.44 17.61
CA GLU A 168 -20.95 7.79 18.16
C GLU A 168 -20.77 7.85 19.68
N CYS A 169 -19.80 7.10 20.20
CA CYS A 169 -19.43 7.08 21.63
C CYS A 169 -17.98 7.53 21.88
N LEU A 170 -17.34 8.09 20.85
CA LEU A 170 -15.97 8.60 20.95
C LEU A 170 -15.83 9.53 22.16
N GLY A 171 -16.68 10.55 22.33
CA GLY A 171 -16.55 11.51 23.44
C GLY A 171 -16.48 10.86 24.83
N GLU A 172 -17.35 9.88 25.10
CA GLU A 172 -17.37 9.12 26.36
C GLU A 172 -16.13 8.25 26.52
N VAL A 173 -15.70 7.58 25.45
CA VAL A 173 -14.47 6.78 25.45
C VAL A 173 -13.25 7.67 25.71
N LEU A 174 -13.21 8.86 25.13
CA LEU A 174 -12.13 9.83 25.32
C LEU A 174 -12.06 10.32 26.77
N ALA A 175 -13.21 10.58 27.40
CA ALA A 175 -13.27 10.97 28.81
C ALA A 175 -12.69 9.90 29.75
N ILE A 176 -12.82 8.61 29.40
CA ILE A 176 -12.25 7.49 30.16
C ILE A 176 -10.77 7.28 29.84
N ALA A 177 -10.39 7.40 28.56
CA ALA A 177 -9.04 7.19 28.10
C ALA A 177 -8.09 8.28 28.59
N SER A 178 -8.55 9.54 28.63
CA SER A 178 -7.72 10.70 28.95
C SER A 178 -8.44 11.64 29.94
N PRO A 179 -8.60 11.22 31.21
CA PRO A 179 -9.35 11.99 32.20
C PRO A 179 -8.74 13.36 32.53
N GLU A 180 -7.45 13.58 32.24
CA GLU A 180 -6.75 14.85 32.44
C GLU A 180 -6.85 15.81 31.22
N GLY A 181 -7.62 15.44 30.17
CA GLY A 181 -7.81 16.30 28.99
C GLY A 181 -6.59 16.44 28.08
N GLY A 182 -5.58 15.57 28.25
CA GLY A 182 -4.43 15.49 27.34
C GLY A 182 -4.85 15.03 25.93
N PRO A 183 -4.10 15.40 24.88
CA PRO A 183 -4.39 14.96 23.52
C PRO A 183 -4.34 13.43 23.47
N ILE A 184 -5.50 12.86 23.16
CA ILE A 184 -5.76 11.41 23.07
C ILE A 184 -4.82 10.75 22.06
N PHE A 185 -4.40 11.53 21.06
CA PHE A 185 -3.77 11.04 19.85
C PHE A 185 -2.29 11.36 19.78
N SER A 186 -1.57 11.18 20.90
CA SER A 186 -0.11 11.09 20.89
C SER A 186 0.42 10.00 19.94
N SER A 187 -0.46 9.12 19.44
CA SER A 187 -0.16 7.99 18.58
C SER A 187 -0.80 8.02 17.18
N LEU A 188 -1.57 9.04 16.74
CA LEU A 188 -2.06 9.08 15.34
C LEU A 188 -0.93 9.30 14.32
N SER A 189 0.16 9.95 14.74
CA SER A 189 1.41 10.01 13.98
C SER A 189 2.10 8.64 13.84
N HIS A 190 1.79 7.67 14.71
CA HIS A 190 2.29 6.29 14.66
C HIS A 190 1.29 5.31 14.06
N LEU A 191 0.00 5.65 14.11
CA LEU A 191 -1.04 4.92 13.39
C LEU A 191 -0.65 5.01 11.91
N ARG A 192 -0.27 3.88 11.35
CA ARG A 192 -0.08 3.67 9.92
C ARG A 192 -1.45 3.84 9.22
N MET A 193 -2.00 5.05 9.27
CA MET A 193 -3.37 5.35 8.87
C MET A 193 -3.62 5.01 7.41
N GLY A 194 -2.60 5.19 6.56
CA GLY A 194 -2.62 4.78 5.16
C GLY A 194 -2.83 3.27 4.96
N GLU A 195 -2.57 2.44 5.97
CA GLU A 195 -2.84 1.00 5.94
C GLU A 195 -4.26 0.66 6.44
N ASN A 196 -4.99 1.62 7.01
CA ASN A 196 -6.35 1.43 7.52
C ASN A 196 -7.36 2.31 6.78
N GLY A 197 -7.59 2.00 5.50
CA GLY A 197 -8.58 2.69 4.66
C GLY A 197 -9.96 2.77 5.32
N ARG A 198 -10.39 1.76 6.08
CA ARG A 198 -11.67 1.78 6.78
C ARG A 198 -11.75 2.84 7.88
N LEU A 199 -10.67 3.05 8.63
CA LEU A 199 -10.58 4.16 9.59
C LEU A 199 -10.69 5.50 8.86
N LEU A 200 -9.93 5.68 7.77
CA LEU A 200 -9.94 6.91 6.96
C LEU A 200 -11.35 7.21 6.40
N THR A 201 -12.01 6.24 5.78
CA THR A 201 -13.40 6.39 5.30
C THR A 201 -14.36 6.73 6.43
N THR A 202 -14.17 6.14 7.62
CA THR A 202 -15.01 6.40 8.80
C THR A 202 -14.83 7.82 9.31
N LEU A 203 -13.57 8.30 9.40
CA LEU A 203 -13.25 9.67 9.78
C LEU A 203 -13.96 10.68 8.87
N LEU A 204 -13.85 10.48 7.55
CA LEU A 204 -14.46 11.34 6.55
C LEU A 204 -15.99 11.32 6.58
N ARG A 205 -16.59 10.13 6.70
CA ARG A 205 -18.06 9.99 6.74
C ARG A 205 -18.67 10.56 8.00
N LYS A 206 -17.95 10.55 9.13
CA LYS A 206 -18.41 11.04 10.43
C LYS A 206 -17.79 12.39 10.79
N TRP A 207 -17.37 13.17 9.80
CA TRP A 207 -16.67 14.44 10.02
C TRP A 207 -17.45 15.44 10.89
N SER A 208 -18.75 15.60 10.65
CA SER A 208 -19.61 16.48 11.46
C SER A 208 -19.72 16.01 12.92
N TYR A 209 -19.79 14.70 13.16
CA TYR A 209 -19.75 14.14 14.50
C TYR A 209 -18.38 14.38 15.16
N LEU A 210 -17.27 14.16 14.44
CA LEU A 210 -15.93 14.45 14.94
C LEU A 210 -15.79 15.92 15.33
N ARG A 211 -16.34 16.85 14.54
CA ARG A 211 -16.35 18.28 14.87
C ARG A 211 -17.08 18.57 16.18
N SER A 212 -18.20 17.87 16.43
CA SER A 212 -18.95 18.03 17.69
C SER A 212 -18.19 17.51 18.92
N VAL A 213 -17.27 16.56 18.74
CA VAL A 213 -16.50 15.94 19.83
C VAL A 213 -15.13 16.60 20.02
N LEU A 214 -14.45 16.95 18.93
CA LEU A 214 -13.06 17.43 18.91
C LEU A 214 -12.95 18.95 18.71
N GLY A 215 -14.06 19.63 18.39
CA GLY A 215 -14.09 21.05 18.04
C GLY A 215 -13.92 21.33 16.55
N ASP A 216 -13.88 22.62 16.18
CA ASP A 216 -13.88 23.07 14.79
C ASP A 216 -12.63 22.65 14.01
N ASP A 217 -11.47 22.61 14.67
CA ASP A 217 -10.22 22.13 14.09
C ASP A 217 -10.03 20.63 14.38
N VAL A 218 -10.80 19.81 13.65
CA VAL A 218 -10.78 18.34 13.76
C VAL A 218 -9.37 17.79 13.55
N ILE A 219 -8.60 18.34 12.62
CA ILE A 219 -7.23 17.88 12.33
C ILE A 219 -6.33 18.13 13.53
N LYS A 220 -6.40 19.32 14.14
CA LYS A 220 -5.68 19.58 15.39
C LYS A 220 -6.18 18.69 16.53
N GLY A 221 -7.48 18.41 16.59
CA GLY A 221 -8.04 17.45 17.55
C GLY A 221 -7.53 16.03 17.37
N LEU A 222 -7.16 15.63 16.15
CA LEU A 222 -6.54 14.34 15.81
C LEU A 222 -5.00 14.34 16.02
N LEU A 223 -4.38 15.50 16.22
CA LEU A 223 -2.93 15.62 16.42
C LEU A 223 -2.60 16.04 17.86
N ARG A 224 -1.41 15.70 18.34
CA ARG A 224 -0.79 16.43 19.46
C ARG A 224 0.02 17.61 18.89
N ASP A 225 0.06 18.70 19.65
CA ASP A 225 0.81 19.94 19.37
C ASP A 225 2.06 19.73 18.50
N GLY A 226 2.06 20.34 17.31
CA GLY A 226 3.21 20.39 16.39
C GLY A 226 3.24 19.33 15.28
N GLY A 227 2.21 18.48 15.15
CA GLY A 227 2.10 17.56 14.01
C GLY A 227 1.96 18.28 12.67
N ASP A 228 2.49 17.68 11.61
CA ASP A 228 2.35 18.18 10.24
C ASP A 228 0.92 17.93 9.74
N ASN A 229 0.11 18.99 9.69
CA ASN A 229 -1.24 18.96 9.12
C ASN A 229 -1.25 18.36 7.70
N GLY A 230 -0.18 18.56 6.93
CA GLY A 230 -0.07 18.06 5.58
C GLY A 230 0.00 16.54 5.51
N TYR A 231 0.66 15.89 6.48
CA TYR A 231 0.68 14.43 6.56
C TYR A 231 -0.73 13.85 6.75
N ILE A 232 -1.51 14.39 7.68
CA ILE A 232 -2.88 13.90 7.95
C ILE A 232 -3.80 14.10 6.75
N TRP A 233 -3.73 15.28 6.14
CA TRP A 233 -4.50 15.55 4.94
C TRP A 233 -4.13 14.60 3.81
N ASP A 234 -2.85 14.27 3.64
CA ASP A 234 -2.43 13.30 2.63
C ASP A 234 -2.99 11.90 2.89
N GLN A 235 -3.01 11.43 4.13
CA GLN A 235 -3.63 10.15 4.46
C GLN A 235 -5.14 10.17 4.15
N LEU A 236 -5.86 11.19 4.61
CA LEU A 236 -7.31 11.34 4.38
C LEU A 236 -7.66 11.51 2.90
N ALA A 237 -6.81 12.18 2.13
CA ALA A 237 -7.02 12.47 0.71
C ALA A 237 -7.21 11.21 -0.16
N THR A 238 -6.65 10.07 0.27
CA THR A 238 -6.83 8.77 -0.39
C THR A 238 -8.30 8.37 -0.49
N GLU A 239 -9.07 8.59 0.59
CA GLU A 239 -10.48 8.19 0.72
C GLU A 239 -11.46 9.37 0.55
N LEU A 240 -10.94 10.59 0.32
CA LEU A 240 -11.75 11.80 0.23
C LEU A 240 -12.60 11.82 -1.05
N THR A 241 -13.92 11.92 -0.86
CA THR A 241 -14.92 12.00 -1.92
C THR A 241 -15.61 13.36 -1.95
N GLY A 242 -16.22 13.69 -3.10
CA GLY A 242 -16.88 14.99 -3.32
C GLY A 242 -18.05 15.29 -2.38
N GLY A 243 -18.70 14.27 -1.83
CA GLY A 243 -19.85 14.42 -0.91
C GLY A 243 -19.48 14.51 0.57
N SER A 244 -18.19 14.47 0.92
CA SER A 244 -17.75 14.52 2.33
C SER A 244 -17.82 15.93 2.91
N ASP A 245 -18.29 16.07 4.15
CA ASP A 245 -18.24 17.32 4.92
C ASP A 245 -16.79 17.81 5.16
N ALA A 246 -15.80 16.94 4.98
CA ALA A 246 -14.37 17.29 5.04
C ALA A 246 -13.87 17.97 3.75
N ARG A 247 -14.67 18.00 2.67
CA ARG A 247 -14.26 18.55 1.37
C ARG A 247 -13.85 20.02 1.45
N GLN A 248 -14.70 20.87 2.05
CA GLN A 248 -14.39 22.31 2.11
C GLN A 248 -13.16 22.59 2.98
N PRO A 249 -13.03 22.02 4.20
CA PRO A 249 -11.79 22.14 4.98
C PRO A 249 -10.53 21.69 4.24
N PHE A 250 -10.62 20.63 3.43
CA PHE A 250 -9.50 20.18 2.59
C PHE A 250 -9.14 21.20 1.50
N LEU A 251 -10.12 21.79 0.81
CA LEU A 251 -9.86 22.81 -0.21
C LEU A 251 -9.29 24.10 0.40
N ASP A 252 -9.74 24.47 1.60
CA ASP A 252 -9.20 25.59 2.35
C ASP A 252 -7.74 25.33 2.73
N TYR A 253 -7.44 24.10 3.20
CA TYR A 253 -6.07 23.64 3.42
C TYR A 253 -5.23 23.76 2.14
N CYS A 254 -5.68 23.20 1.01
CA CYS A 254 -4.95 23.29 -0.26
C CYS A 254 -4.67 24.73 -0.70
N SER A 255 -5.60 25.65 -0.43
CA SER A 255 -5.45 27.07 -0.76
C SER A 255 -4.47 27.81 0.15
N SER A 256 -4.31 27.34 1.40
CA SER A 256 -3.41 27.93 2.40
C SER A 256 -1.96 27.49 2.27
N VAL A 257 -1.70 26.34 1.62
CA VAL A 257 -0.35 25.78 1.51
C VAL A 257 0.41 26.41 0.35
N GLU A 258 1.54 27.04 0.65
CA GLU A 258 2.43 27.64 -0.36
C GLU A 258 3.31 26.61 -1.09
N ASN A 259 3.69 25.54 -0.38
CA ASN A 259 4.49 24.46 -0.93
C ASN A 259 3.65 23.56 -1.86
N ALA A 260 4.33 22.69 -2.61
CA ALA A 260 3.63 21.64 -3.35
C ALA A 260 2.93 20.66 -2.39
N LEU A 261 1.70 20.29 -2.71
CA LEU A 261 0.97 19.25 -1.98
C LEU A 261 1.66 17.88 -2.11
N GLU A 262 1.50 17.05 -1.07
CA GLU A 262 1.88 15.64 -1.09
C GLU A 262 1.07 14.83 -2.13
N PRO A 263 1.55 13.64 -2.56
CA PRO A 263 0.99 12.92 -3.71
C PRO A 263 -0.51 12.64 -3.61
N SER A 264 -0.99 12.14 -2.47
CA SER A 264 -2.39 11.74 -2.29
C SER A 264 -3.29 12.98 -2.24
N SER A 265 -2.82 14.05 -1.60
CA SER A 265 -3.47 15.37 -1.56
C SER A 265 -3.58 15.96 -2.96
N LEU A 266 -2.52 15.88 -3.77
CA LEU A 266 -2.52 16.38 -5.14
C LEU A 266 -3.54 15.60 -6.00
N ARG A 267 -3.59 14.27 -5.85
CA ARG A 267 -4.58 13.41 -6.53
C ARG A 267 -6.01 13.73 -6.10
N ALA A 268 -6.24 13.96 -4.80
CA ALA A 268 -7.55 14.36 -4.31
C ALA A 268 -7.97 15.74 -4.84
N LEU A 269 -7.06 16.71 -4.88
CA LEU A 269 -7.32 18.02 -5.46
C LEU A 269 -7.69 17.89 -6.95
N ALA A 270 -6.98 17.04 -7.69
CA ALA A 270 -7.30 16.76 -9.10
C ALA A 270 -8.73 16.21 -9.29
N ARG A 271 -9.20 15.33 -8.38
CA ARG A 271 -10.57 14.81 -8.41
C ARG A 271 -11.62 15.84 -7.99
N LEU A 272 -11.33 16.66 -6.98
CA LEU A 272 -12.31 17.53 -6.30
C LEU A 272 -12.44 18.92 -6.92
N ALA A 273 -11.39 19.38 -7.59
CA ALA A 273 -11.29 20.70 -8.23
C ALA A 273 -10.47 20.60 -9.55
N PRO A 274 -10.90 19.76 -10.51
CA PRO A 274 -10.20 19.59 -11.79
C PRO A 274 -10.13 20.91 -12.56
N HIS A 275 -9.08 21.08 -13.36
CA HIS A 275 -8.86 22.25 -14.24
C HIS A 275 -8.79 23.62 -13.54
N THR A 276 -8.66 23.66 -12.21
CA THR A 276 -8.55 24.93 -11.47
C THR A 276 -7.12 25.48 -11.51
N ALA A 277 -6.99 26.81 -11.36
CA ALA A 277 -5.68 27.45 -11.21
C ALA A 277 -4.92 26.91 -9.98
N LEU A 278 -5.63 26.65 -8.87
CA LEU A 278 -5.05 26.06 -7.66
C LEU A 278 -4.38 24.70 -7.95
N LEU A 279 -5.07 23.81 -8.66
CA LEU A 279 -4.51 22.53 -9.08
C LEU A 279 -3.29 22.71 -9.97
N ARG A 280 -3.41 23.56 -11.01
CA ARG A 280 -2.31 23.83 -11.95
C ARG A 280 -1.07 24.31 -11.23
N ASP A 281 -1.21 25.27 -10.31
CA ASP A 281 -0.09 25.91 -9.62
C ASP A 281 0.60 24.91 -8.67
N HIS A 282 -0.17 24.10 -7.93
CA HIS A 282 0.38 23.02 -7.12
C HIS A 282 1.10 21.97 -7.96
N SER A 283 0.53 21.54 -9.09
CA SER A 283 1.17 20.58 -9.98
C SER A 283 2.44 21.14 -10.63
N LEU A 284 2.47 22.41 -11.05
CA LEU A 284 3.67 23.04 -11.60
C LEU A 284 4.79 23.19 -10.55
N ARG A 285 4.46 23.41 -9.28
CA ARG A 285 5.45 23.36 -8.19
C ARG A 285 5.96 21.93 -7.96
N ALA A 286 5.05 20.97 -7.95
CA ALA A 286 5.33 19.56 -7.66
C ALA A 286 6.16 18.84 -8.74
N VAL A 287 5.97 19.21 -10.01
CA VAL A 287 6.62 18.53 -11.15
C VAL A 287 8.14 18.77 -11.20
N ARG A 288 8.61 19.86 -10.62
CA ARG A 288 10.04 20.23 -10.59
C ARG A 288 10.79 19.40 -9.54
N MET A 289 11.32 18.26 -9.94
CA MET A 289 12.17 17.40 -9.12
C MET A 289 13.51 17.20 -9.83
N ARG A 290 14.62 17.48 -9.11
CA ARG A 290 15.96 17.29 -9.66
C ARG A 290 16.50 15.90 -9.32
N PRO A 291 17.10 15.18 -10.28
CA PRO A 291 17.73 13.88 -10.04
C PRO A 291 18.78 13.93 -8.92
N GLY A 292 18.89 12.85 -8.13
CA GLY A 292 19.94 12.66 -7.13
C GLY A 292 19.73 13.34 -5.77
N GLN A 293 18.65 14.10 -5.58
CA GLN A 293 18.30 14.73 -4.29
C GLN A 293 16.93 14.32 -3.75
N ALA A 294 16.21 13.45 -4.46
CA ALA A 294 14.81 13.15 -4.16
C ALA A 294 14.65 11.94 -3.23
N ASN A 295 13.82 12.11 -2.20
CA ASN A 295 13.24 10.97 -1.49
C ASN A 295 12.06 10.39 -2.28
N LEU A 296 11.56 9.23 -1.86
CA LEU A 296 10.46 8.53 -2.53
C LEU A 296 9.21 9.42 -2.69
N HIS A 297 8.84 10.16 -1.65
CA HIS A 297 7.66 11.04 -1.68
C HIS A 297 7.80 12.15 -2.74
N GLN A 298 8.96 12.77 -2.85
CA GLN A 298 9.24 13.78 -3.87
C GLN A 298 9.20 13.20 -5.28
N TYR A 299 9.70 11.97 -5.45
CA TYR A 299 9.65 11.25 -6.71
C TYR A 299 8.20 10.93 -7.12
N GLN A 300 7.39 10.35 -6.22
CA GLN A 300 5.96 10.11 -6.42
C GLN A 300 5.18 11.38 -6.75
N ARG A 301 5.43 12.44 -5.99
CA ARG A 301 4.79 13.75 -6.17
C ARG A 301 5.07 14.33 -7.55
N SER A 302 6.31 14.23 -8.02
CA SER A 302 6.69 14.71 -9.36
C SER A 302 5.98 13.94 -10.46
N VAL A 303 5.93 12.61 -10.37
CA VAL A 303 5.22 11.78 -11.35
C VAL A 303 3.72 12.09 -11.38
N GLU A 304 3.07 12.12 -10.22
CA GLU A 304 1.63 12.43 -10.11
C GLU A 304 1.32 13.82 -10.70
N ALA A 305 2.15 14.82 -10.38
CA ALA A 305 2.02 16.15 -10.96
C ALA A 305 2.15 16.16 -12.49
N GLY A 306 3.11 15.39 -13.03
CA GLY A 306 3.26 15.20 -14.47
C GLY A 306 2.00 14.62 -15.10
N ILE A 307 1.45 13.55 -14.52
CA ILE A 307 0.20 12.92 -14.97
C ILE A 307 -0.95 13.92 -14.95
N ILE A 308 -1.12 14.69 -13.87
CA ILE A 308 -2.19 15.69 -13.73
C ILE A 308 -2.04 16.80 -14.78
N LEU A 309 -0.85 17.34 -14.96
CA LEU A 309 -0.60 18.39 -15.96
C LEU A 309 -0.88 17.87 -17.38
N GLY A 310 -0.41 16.66 -17.71
CA GLY A 310 -0.63 16.06 -19.03
C GLY A 310 -2.08 15.68 -19.30
N THR A 311 -2.84 15.25 -18.29
CA THR A 311 -4.25 14.83 -18.47
C THR A 311 -5.23 16.00 -18.39
N SER A 312 -5.04 16.90 -17.42
CA SER A 312 -6.01 17.96 -17.11
C SER A 312 -5.69 19.29 -17.81
N PHE A 313 -4.45 19.49 -18.25
CA PHE A 313 -4.02 20.77 -18.82
C PHE A 313 -3.34 20.63 -20.19
N SER A 314 -3.56 19.54 -20.91
CA SER A 314 -2.99 19.30 -22.26
C SER A 314 -3.31 20.38 -23.29
N ALA A 315 -4.42 21.11 -23.13
CA ALA A 315 -4.79 22.22 -24.01
C ALA A 315 -4.14 23.57 -23.62
N ASP A 316 -3.46 23.66 -22.47
CA ASP A 316 -2.84 24.90 -21.98
C ASP A 316 -1.39 25.05 -22.48
N ALA A 317 -1.20 25.96 -23.44
CA ALA A 317 0.11 26.24 -24.04
C ALA A 317 1.13 26.86 -23.06
N GLU A 318 0.70 27.50 -21.97
CA GLU A 318 1.64 27.99 -20.96
C GLU A 318 2.17 26.83 -20.12
N VAL A 319 1.32 25.86 -19.76
CA VAL A 319 1.77 24.64 -19.06
C VAL A 319 2.78 23.89 -19.93
N ALA A 320 2.49 23.72 -21.22
CA ALA A 320 3.43 23.11 -22.18
C ALA A 320 4.79 23.82 -22.16
N ARG A 321 4.80 25.15 -22.29
CA ARG A 321 6.01 25.97 -22.27
C ARG A 321 6.77 25.89 -20.94
N CYS A 322 6.06 25.78 -19.82
CA CYS A 322 6.69 25.60 -18.52
C CYS A 322 7.39 24.25 -18.43
N LEU A 323 6.74 23.16 -18.85
CA LEU A 323 7.34 21.83 -18.87
C LEU A 323 8.53 21.74 -19.82
N GLN A 324 8.43 22.30 -21.02
CA GLN A 324 9.53 22.33 -22.00
C GLN A 324 10.78 23.00 -21.44
N ARG A 325 10.65 24.13 -20.73
CA ARG A 325 11.79 24.81 -20.09
C ARG A 325 12.47 23.98 -19.00
N GLU A 326 11.75 23.05 -18.39
CA GLU A 326 12.26 22.20 -17.31
C GLU A 326 12.75 20.84 -17.83
N LEU A 327 12.65 20.56 -19.12
CA LEU A 327 13.01 19.26 -19.70
C LEU A 327 14.51 18.94 -19.55
N GLU A 328 15.36 19.96 -19.58
CA GLU A 328 16.82 19.84 -19.34
C GLU A 328 17.17 19.41 -17.90
N THR A 329 16.21 19.44 -16.98
CA THR A 329 16.43 19.02 -15.58
C THR A 329 16.30 17.51 -15.38
N ASP A 330 15.97 16.76 -16.42
CA ASP A 330 15.70 15.30 -16.36
C ASP A 330 14.62 14.92 -15.33
N SER A 331 13.69 15.84 -15.04
CA SER A 331 12.59 15.58 -14.11
C SER A 331 11.64 14.51 -14.67
N VAL A 332 11.44 13.44 -13.90
CA VAL A 332 10.50 12.35 -14.21
C VAL A 332 9.11 12.89 -14.52
N GLY A 333 8.61 13.83 -13.70
CA GLY A 333 7.28 14.41 -13.87
C GLY A 333 7.15 15.23 -15.15
N VAL A 334 8.23 15.91 -15.56
CA VAL A 334 8.24 16.72 -16.79
C VAL A 334 8.15 15.82 -18.01
N VAL A 335 8.96 14.77 -18.07
CA VAL A 335 8.92 13.77 -19.16
C VAL A 335 7.54 13.12 -19.23
N VAL A 336 7.02 12.64 -18.10
CA VAL A 336 5.69 12.02 -18.03
C VAL A 336 4.60 13.00 -18.49
N GLY A 337 4.59 14.25 -18.00
CA GLY A 337 3.61 15.25 -18.39
C GLY A 337 3.64 15.59 -19.87
N LEU A 338 4.82 15.75 -20.46
CA LEU A 338 4.97 16.01 -21.90
C LEU A 338 4.54 14.82 -22.75
N THR A 339 4.87 13.58 -22.37
CA THR A 339 4.43 12.39 -23.12
C THR A 339 2.91 12.20 -23.13
N ILE A 340 2.23 12.60 -22.05
CA ILE A 340 0.76 12.49 -21.94
C ILE A 340 0.07 13.66 -22.63
N GLY A 341 0.47 14.90 -22.33
CA GLY A 341 -0.24 16.10 -22.79
C GLY A 341 0.19 16.61 -24.17
N TRP A 342 1.48 16.44 -24.52
CA TRP A 342 2.09 17.00 -25.72
C TRP A 342 3.04 16.01 -26.43
N PRO A 343 2.57 14.80 -26.79
CA PRO A 343 3.43 13.75 -27.37
C PRO A 343 4.10 14.13 -28.69
N ARG A 344 3.58 15.17 -29.37
CA ARG A 344 4.14 15.69 -30.64
C ARG A 344 5.08 16.88 -30.46
N SER A 345 5.49 17.18 -29.23
CA SER A 345 6.43 18.27 -28.94
C SER A 345 7.79 18.01 -29.59
N PRO A 346 8.33 18.94 -30.41
CA PRO A 346 9.66 18.81 -30.98
C PRO A 346 10.76 18.72 -29.91
N ASP A 347 10.60 19.42 -28.78
CA ASP A 347 11.56 19.38 -27.67
C ASP A 347 11.63 18.00 -27.02
N LEU A 348 10.46 17.33 -26.91
CA LEU A 348 10.39 15.98 -26.37
C LEU A 348 11.08 14.97 -27.29
N ALA A 349 10.92 15.12 -28.62
CA ALA A 349 11.60 14.29 -29.60
C ALA A 349 13.13 14.51 -29.57
N SER A 350 13.58 15.76 -29.48
CA SER A 350 15.00 16.10 -29.31
C SER A 350 15.59 15.51 -28.02
N TYR A 351 14.82 15.56 -26.94
CA TYR A 351 15.21 14.98 -25.65
C TYR A 351 15.36 13.45 -25.71
N GLU A 352 14.37 12.74 -26.28
CA GLU A 352 14.46 11.27 -26.46
C GLU A 352 15.69 10.88 -27.28
N GLN A 353 15.92 11.59 -28.39
CA GLN A 353 17.07 11.33 -29.24
C GLN A 353 18.39 11.53 -28.50
N ALA A 354 18.50 12.62 -27.72
CA ALA A 354 19.69 12.91 -26.91
C ALA A 354 19.89 11.83 -25.83
N ALA A 355 18.82 11.43 -25.13
CA ALA A 355 18.86 10.40 -24.10
C ALA A 355 19.35 9.06 -24.65
N ARG A 356 18.86 8.69 -25.85
CA ARG A 356 19.30 7.47 -26.54
C ARG A 356 20.75 7.51 -26.98
N VAL A 357 21.20 8.61 -27.59
CA VAL A 357 22.59 8.76 -28.07
C VAL A 357 23.59 8.77 -26.91
N GLN A 358 23.23 9.41 -25.80
CA GLN A 358 24.10 9.53 -24.64
C GLN A 358 24.01 8.33 -23.68
N GLY A 359 23.10 7.39 -23.91
CA GLY A 359 22.88 6.24 -23.03
C GLY A 359 22.42 6.64 -21.63
N MET A 360 21.59 7.68 -21.53
CA MET A 360 21.12 8.20 -20.24
C MET A 360 20.37 7.10 -19.48
N GLN A 361 20.72 6.93 -18.21
CA GLN A 361 19.97 6.07 -17.29
C GLN A 361 18.72 6.82 -16.84
N MET A 362 17.56 6.34 -17.25
CA MET A 362 16.28 6.96 -16.92
C MET A 362 15.49 6.10 -15.93
N PRO A 363 14.73 6.72 -15.03
CA PRO A 363 13.78 5.99 -14.22
C PRO A 363 12.76 5.23 -15.10
N ARG A 364 12.33 4.04 -14.65
CA ARG A 364 11.47 3.12 -15.41
C ARG A 364 10.19 3.78 -15.94
N VAL A 365 9.56 4.63 -15.12
CA VAL A 365 8.35 5.38 -15.49
C VAL A 365 8.61 6.34 -16.65
N SER A 366 9.72 7.07 -16.65
CA SER A 366 10.12 7.95 -17.76
C SER A 366 10.39 7.15 -19.02
N ALA A 367 11.14 6.05 -18.90
CA ALA A 367 11.49 5.19 -20.03
C ALA A 367 10.24 4.61 -20.72
N LEU A 368 9.32 4.04 -19.94
CA LEU A 368 8.05 3.52 -20.47
C LEU A 368 7.18 4.63 -21.08
N SER A 369 7.18 5.82 -20.48
CA SER A 369 6.42 6.96 -21.00
C SER A 369 6.97 7.44 -22.34
N LEU A 370 8.29 7.51 -22.52
CA LEU A 370 8.91 7.81 -23.81
C LEU A 370 8.65 6.71 -24.84
N LEU A 371 8.77 5.43 -24.45
CA LEU A 371 8.46 4.30 -25.33
C LEU A 371 7.00 4.28 -25.80
N SER A 372 6.06 4.78 -24.99
CA SER A 372 4.67 4.93 -25.39
C SER A 372 4.49 5.90 -26.57
N VAL A 373 5.41 6.85 -26.75
CA VAL A 373 5.37 7.84 -27.83
C VAL A 373 6.29 7.44 -29.00
N PHE A 374 7.56 7.09 -28.71
CA PHE A 374 8.60 6.91 -29.73
C PHE A 374 9.08 5.47 -29.92
N GLY A 375 8.63 4.54 -29.07
CA GLY A 375 9.10 3.14 -29.11
C GLY A 375 8.57 2.35 -30.30
N THR A 376 9.34 1.35 -30.73
CA THR A 376 8.85 0.29 -31.64
C THR A 376 8.02 -0.73 -30.86
N SER A 377 7.15 -1.50 -31.55
CA SER A 377 6.38 -2.56 -30.90
C SER A 377 7.27 -3.58 -30.19
N GLU A 378 8.40 -3.96 -30.79
CA GLU A 378 9.39 -4.85 -30.15
C GLU A 378 10.00 -4.23 -28.88
N GLY A 379 10.42 -2.95 -28.95
CA GLY A 379 10.98 -2.24 -27.80
C GLY A 379 9.98 -2.08 -26.66
N ARG A 380 8.72 -1.80 -26.99
CA ARG A 380 7.58 -1.71 -26.06
C ARG A 380 7.31 -3.05 -25.38
N THR A 381 7.20 -4.14 -26.14
CA THR A 381 7.00 -5.50 -25.59
C THR A 381 8.14 -5.86 -24.64
N ARG A 382 9.39 -5.65 -25.05
CA ARG A 382 10.56 -5.97 -24.23
C ARG A 382 10.58 -5.18 -22.93
N ALA A 383 10.19 -3.91 -22.95
CA ALA A 383 10.14 -3.08 -21.75
C ALA A 383 9.05 -3.52 -20.76
N ILE A 384 7.89 -3.97 -21.26
CA ILE A 384 6.83 -4.55 -20.41
C ILE A 384 7.32 -5.85 -19.77
N LEU A 385 7.86 -6.78 -20.55
CA LEU A 385 8.38 -8.06 -20.02
C LEU A 385 9.49 -7.84 -18.98
N ARG A 386 10.44 -6.95 -19.27
CA ARG A 386 11.49 -6.57 -18.31
C ARG A 386 10.90 -6.01 -17.01
N SER A 387 9.82 -5.23 -17.10
CA SER A 387 9.16 -4.69 -15.90
C SER A 387 8.53 -5.80 -15.05
N ILE A 388 8.01 -6.86 -15.67
CA ILE A 388 7.47 -8.03 -14.96
C ILE A 388 8.59 -8.81 -14.24
N ASP A 389 9.78 -8.88 -14.84
CA ASP A 389 10.92 -9.63 -14.28
C ASP A 389 11.68 -8.86 -13.19
N GLU A 390 11.80 -7.53 -13.33
CA GLU A 390 12.65 -6.71 -12.46
C GLU A 390 11.89 -6.03 -11.30
N ILE A 391 10.56 -5.93 -11.37
CA ILE A 391 9.78 -5.34 -10.27
C ILE A 391 9.74 -6.33 -9.12
N THR A 392 10.02 -5.81 -7.93
CA THR A 392 10.11 -6.61 -6.69
C THR A 392 8.94 -6.34 -5.76
N GLY A 393 8.09 -5.36 -6.09
CA GLY A 393 7.07 -4.84 -5.20
C GLY A 393 7.62 -3.81 -4.21
N ASP A 394 8.84 -3.31 -4.43
CA ASP A 394 9.37 -2.19 -3.64
C ASP A 394 8.54 -0.94 -3.93
N THR A 395 8.29 -0.15 -2.89
CA THR A 395 7.75 1.21 -3.00
C THR A 395 8.41 2.09 -4.07
N TRP A 396 9.70 1.91 -4.37
CA TRP A 396 10.42 2.62 -5.43
C TRP A 396 10.07 2.18 -6.86
N ASP A 397 9.44 1.02 -7.03
CA ASP A 397 9.06 0.51 -8.36
C ASP A 397 7.94 1.36 -9.00
N LEU A 398 7.19 2.14 -8.20
CA LEU A 398 6.04 2.94 -8.65
C LEU A 398 5.11 2.13 -9.55
N VAL A 399 4.73 0.95 -9.04
CA VAL A 399 3.94 -0.03 -9.78
C VAL A 399 2.68 0.58 -10.43
N PRO A 400 1.86 1.40 -9.74
CA PRO A 400 0.68 2.00 -10.37
C PRO A 400 1.02 2.85 -11.60
N GLU A 401 2.07 3.65 -11.55
CA GLU A 401 2.50 4.53 -12.63
C GLU A 401 3.14 3.74 -13.79
N VAL A 402 3.89 2.68 -13.49
CA VAL A 402 4.40 1.71 -14.46
C VAL A 402 3.25 1.01 -15.20
N VAL A 403 2.26 0.51 -14.46
CA VAL A 403 1.06 -0.14 -15.01
C VAL A 403 0.28 0.83 -15.90
N ALA A 404 0.10 2.09 -15.46
CA ALA A 404 -0.57 3.10 -16.27
C ALA A 404 0.17 3.37 -17.59
N ALA A 405 1.50 3.42 -17.57
CA ALA A 405 2.31 3.58 -18.79
C ALA A 405 2.21 2.34 -19.71
N ALA A 406 2.26 1.13 -19.15
CA ALA A 406 2.09 -0.12 -19.90
C ALA A 406 0.69 -0.20 -20.54
N ILE A 407 -0.36 0.18 -19.82
CA ILE A 407 -1.73 0.24 -20.36
C ILE A 407 -1.82 1.24 -21.53
N ARG A 408 -1.16 2.42 -21.44
CA ARG A 408 -1.10 3.37 -22.56
C ARG A 408 -0.43 2.77 -23.79
N ILE A 409 0.69 2.05 -23.60
CA ILE A 409 1.38 1.33 -24.67
C ILE A 409 0.43 0.33 -25.34
N LEU A 410 -0.22 -0.53 -24.55
CA LEU A 410 -1.11 -1.58 -25.05
C LEU A 410 -2.31 -1.01 -25.82
N ARG A 411 -2.88 0.09 -25.35
CA ARG A 411 -3.99 0.77 -26.03
C ARG A 411 -3.58 1.44 -27.33
N ALA A 412 -2.32 1.86 -27.46
CA ALA A 412 -1.81 2.55 -28.64
C ALA A 412 -1.24 1.60 -29.69
N ASP A 413 -0.90 0.36 -29.33
CA ASP A 413 -0.20 -0.59 -30.18
C ASP A 413 -0.73 -2.02 -29.98
N GLU A 414 -1.70 -2.41 -30.81
CA GLU A 414 -2.32 -3.73 -30.77
C GLU A 414 -1.31 -4.88 -30.97
N GLU A 415 -0.21 -4.64 -31.69
CA GLU A 415 0.80 -5.67 -31.96
C GLU A 415 1.55 -6.07 -30.69
N VAL A 416 1.77 -5.12 -29.77
CA VAL A 416 2.30 -5.41 -28.44
C VAL A 416 1.37 -6.37 -27.69
N GLY A 417 0.06 -6.11 -27.74
CA GLY A 417 -0.96 -6.96 -27.12
C GLY A 417 -0.93 -8.39 -27.66
N ARG A 418 -0.90 -8.55 -28.99
CA ARG A 418 -0.80 -9.86 -29.66
C ARG A 418 0.50 -10.59 -29.29
N THR A 419 1.63 -9.88 -29.31
CA THR A 419 2.94 -10.47 -28.97
C THR A 419 2.97 -11.00 -27.54
N LEU A 420 2.41 -10.26 -26.58
CA LEU A 420 2.30 -10.70 -25.19
C LEU A 420 1.36 -11.89 -25.03
N LEU A 421 0.25 -11.94 -25.77
CA LEU A 421 -0.64 -13.10 -25.76
C LEU A 421 0.03 -14.33 -26.39
N THR A 422 0.81 -14.17 -27.46
CA THR A 422 1.63 -15.24 -28.02
C THR A 422 2.66 -15.73 -27.00
N ARG A 423 3.31 -14.82 -26.26
CA ARG A 423 4.24 -15.16 -25.18
C ARG A 423 3.59 -16.02 -24.09
N LEU A 424 2.34 -15.72 -23.70
CA LEU A 424 1.58 -16.51 -22.74
C LEU A 424 1.23 -17.93 -23.21
N ASN A 425 1.14 -18.15 -24.52
CA ASN A 425 0.89 -19.47 -25.10
C ASN A 425 2.17 -20.31 -25.24
N GLY A 426 3.34 -19.76 -24.91
CA GLY A 426 4.59 -20.51 -24.87
C GLY A 426 4.71 -21.36 -23.62
N ASP A 427 5.33 -22.53 -23.75
CA ASP A 427 5.53 -23.48 -22.64
C ASP A 427 6.49 -22.94 -21.55
N ASP A 428 7.26 -21.89 -21.86
CA ASP A 428 8.26 -21.29 -20.99
C ASP A 428 7.79 -20.00 -20.29
N ALA A 429 6.48 -19.69 -20.36
CA ALA A 429 5.92 -18.55 -19.63
C ALA A 429 6.10 -18.72 -18.12
N THR A 430 6.67 -17.68 -17.47
CA THR A 430 6.96 -17.68 -16.04
C THR A 430 5.68 -17.49 -15.22
N ALA A 431 5.72 -17.77 -13.92
CA ALA A 431 4.58 -17.53 -13.04
C ALA A 431 4.20 -16.02 -13.00
N SER A 432 5.18 -15.12 -13.00
CA SER A 432 4.96 -13.66 -13.11
C SER A 432 4.40 -13.28 -14.48
N GLU A 433 4.93 -13.91 -15.55
CA GLU A 433 4.34 -14.10 -16.88
C GLU A 433 2.81 -14.18 -16.84
N ARG A 434 2.38 -15.32 -16.28
CA ARG A 434 0.99 -15.78 -16.18
C ARG A 434 0.13 -14.95 -15.25
N ALA A 435 0.69 -14.34 -14.20
CA ALA A 435 -0.04 -13.47 -13.29
C ALA A 435 -0.25 -12.05 -13.85
N SER A 436 0.76 -11.49 -14.53
CA SER A 436 0.79 -10.08 -14.94
C SER A 436 0.16 -9.82 -16.30
N ILE A 437 0.52 -10.59 -17.34
CA ILE A 437 0.10 -10.28 -18.72
C ILE A 437 -1.44 -10.29 -18.88
N PRO A 438 -2.18 -11.32 -18.41
CA PRO A 438 -3.64 -11.34 -18.56
C PRO A 438 -4.30 -10.14 -17.87
N ARG A 439 -3.82 -9.77 -16.69
CA ARG A 439 -4.29 -8.60 -15.93
C ARG A 439 -4.06 -7.29 -16.68
N LEU A 440 -2.89 -7.11 -17.29
CA LEU A 440 -2.56 -5.92 -18.08
C LEU A 440 -3.40 -5.82 -19.35
N LEU A 441 -3.54 -6.92 -20.11
CA LEU A 441 -4.34 -6.96 -21.33
C LEU A 441 -5.82 -6.69 -21.03
N ALA A 442 -6.35 -7.31 -19.96
CA ALA A 442 -7.71 -7.06 -19.50
C ALA A 442 -7.92 -5.60 -19.06
N ALA A 443 -6.99 -5.01 -18.30
CA ALA A 443 -7.06 -3.61 -17.88
C ALA A 443 -6.93 -2.63 -19.06
N ALA A 444 -6.17 -2.99 -20.09
CA ALA A 444 -6.05 -2.21 -21.31
C ALA A 444 -7.30 -2.31 -22.21
N GLY A 445 -8.11 -3.36 -22.05
CA GLY A 445 -9.24 -3.67 -22.93
C GLY A 445 -8.80 -4.27 -24.27
N VAL A 446 -7.64 -4.92 -24.30
CA VAL A 446 -7.00 -5.46 -25.50
C VAL A 446 -7.11 -6.99 -25.47
N GLU A 447 -7.47 -7.61 -26.60
CA GLU A 447 -7.62 -9.07 -26.73
C GLU A 447 -8.63 -9.71 -25.74
N GLY A 448 -9.65 -8.96 -25.30
CA GLY A 448 -10.50 -9.33 -24.15
C GLY A 448 -11.07 -10.76 -24.18
N GLU A 449 -11.62 -11.21 -25.31
CA GLU A 449 -12.16 -12.58 -25.42
C GLU A 449 -11.06 -13.65 -25.48
N ALA A 450 -9.91 -13.35 -26.08
CA ALA A 450 -8.80 -14.29 -26.13
C ALA A 450 -8.14 -14.44 -24.74
N VAL A 451 -7.95 -13.33 -24.02
CA VAL A 451 -7.44 -13.29 -22.65
C VAL A 451 -8.38 -14.02 -21.69
N ARG A 452 -9.70 -13.82 -21.85
CA ARG A 452 -10.72 -14.52 -21.07
C ARG A 452 -10.64 -16.03 -21.29
N ARG A 453 -10.68 -16.50 -22.54
CA ARG A 453 -10.60 -17.93 -22.87
C ARG A 453 -9.30 -18.57 -22.38
N TRP A 454 -8.17 -17.87 -22.53
CA TRP A 454 -6.89 -18.34 -22.02
C TRP A 454 -6.92 -18.47 -20.48
N SER A 455 -7.49 -17.50 -19.78
CA SER A 455 -7.59 -17.50 -18.31
C SER A 455 -8.49 -18.63 -17.79
N GLU A 456 -9.62 -18.89 -18.47
CA GLU A 456 -10.52 -20.03 -18.15
C GLU A 456 -9.81 -21.38 -18.34
N ALA A 457 -9.08 -21.54 -19.45
CA ALA A 457 -8.32 -22.76 -19.74
C ALA A 457 -7.17 -22.99 -18.74
N ALA A 458 -6.40 -21.96 -18.41
CA ALA A 458 -5.32 -22.02 -17.44
C ALA A 458 -5.84 -22.35 -16.02
N LEU A 459 -6.98 -21.79 -15.62
CA LEU A 459 -7.62 -22.13 -14.34
C LEU A 459 -8.09 -23.59 -14.31
N ALA A 460 -8.73 -24.07 -15.38
CA ALA A 460 -9.16 -25.47 -15.47
C ALA A 460 -7.97 -26.42 -15.33
N ALA A 461 -6.87 -26.18 -16.04
CA ALA A 461 -5.64 -26.98 -15.94
C ALA A 461 -5.03 -26.95 -14.54
N SER A 462 -5.10 -25.81 -13.83
CA SER A 462 -4.56 -25.69 -12.46
C SER A 462 -5.39 -26.43 -11.40
N SER A 463 -6.69 -26.65 -11.65
CA SER A 463 -7.59 -27.31 -10.71
C SER A 463 -7.32 -28.81 -10.54
N GLU A 464 -6.66 -29.43 -11.52
CA GLU A 464 -6.29 -30.85 -11.50
C GLU A 464 -5.00 -31.12 -10.71
N ASN A 465 -4.16 -30.10 -10.48
CA ASN A 465 -2.90 -30.18 -9.72
C ASN A 465 -2.64 -28.87 -8.96
N TYR A 466 -3.36 -28.66 -7.85
CA TYR A 466 -3.22 -27.45 -7.03
C TYR A 466 -1.85 -27.43 -6.33
N SER A 467 -0.84 -26.91 -7.02
CA SER A 467 0.51 -26.72 -6.51
C SER A 467 0.70 -25.28 -6.06
N LEU A 468 1.09 -25.10 -4.79
CA LEU A 468 1.49 -23.80 -4.22
C LEU A 468 2.73 -23.20 -4.89
N ARG A 469 3.32 -23.87 -5.90
CA ARG A 469 4.51 -23.42 -6.64
C ARG A 469 4.22 -22.38 -7.73
N ASP A 470 2.96 -22.14 -8.10
CA ASP A 470 2.61 -21.15 -9.14
C ASP A 470 2.24 -19.80 -8.53
N VAL A 471 3.19 -19.19 -7.82
CA VAL A 471 3.11 -17.82 -7.29
C VAL A 471 3.95 -16.91 -8.18
N GLY A 472 3.32 -15.88 -8.73
CA GLY A 472 3.95 -14.91 -9.61
C GLY A 472 3.72 -13.49 -9.11
N LEU A 473 4.55 -12.56 -9.55
CA LEU A 473 4.26 -11.13 -9.41
C LEU A 473 3.03 -10.80 -10.27
N ASP A 474 1.98 -10.26 -9.66
CA ASP A 474 0.89 -9.58 -10.37
C ASP A 474 1.28 -8.10 -10.47
N LEU A 475 1.81 -7.69 -11.63
CA LEU A 475 2.26 -6.32 -11.87
C LEU A 475 1.15 -5.31 -11.65
N VAL A 476 -0.14 -5.67 -11.81
CA VAL A 476 -1.23 -4.71 -11.60
C VAL A 476 -1.44 -4.40 -10.12
N THR A 477 -1.15 -5.34 -9.21
CA THR A 477 -1.20 -5.10 -7.76
C THR A 477 0.15 -4.79 -7.15
N GLY A 478 1.26 -5.15 -7.80
CA GLY A 478 2.61 -5.06 -7.26
C GLY A 478 2.95 -6.15 -6.25
N ASP A 479 2.11 -7.19 -6.15
CA ASP A 479 2.21 -8.22 -5.12
C ASP A 479 2.51 -9.60 -5.73
N HIS A 480 3.27 -10.41 -5.00
CA HIS A 480 3.37 -11.84 -5.30
C HIS A 480 2.13 -12.58 -4.79
N ARG A 481 1.42 -13.25 -5.70
CA ARG A 481 0.18 -13.98 -5.40
C ARG A 481 0.05 -15.24 -6.24
N PRO A 482 -0.76 -16.22 -5.80
CA PRO A 482 -1.07 -17.38 -6.63
C PRO A 482 -1.63 -16.95 -7.99
N VAL A 483 -1.08 -17.49 -9.07
CA VAL A 483 -1.54 -17.24 -10.45
C VAL A 483 -3.06 -17.44 -10.58
N PRO A 484 -3.69 -18.50 -10.02
CA PRO A 484 -5.14 -18.66 -10.09
C PRO A 484 -5.93 -17.47 -9.54
N HIS A 485 -5.43 -16.81 -8.49
CA HIS A 485 -6.09 -15.62 -7.97
C HIS A 485 -6.03 -14.48 -8.99
N ALA A 486 -4.88 -14.26 -9.63
CA ALA A 486 -4.73 -13.19 -10.63
C ALA A 486 -5.65 -13.43 -11.83
N LEU A 487 -5.80 -14.68 -12.28
CA LEU A 487 -6.71 -15.06 -13.36
C LEU A 487 -8.18 -14.88 -12.98
N LEU A 488 -8.55 -15.18 -11.73
CA LEU A 488 -9.91 -14.92 -11.26
C LEU A 488 -10.26 -13.42 -11.29
N ASP A 489 -9.31 -12.53 -11.02
CA ASP A 489 -9.54 -11.07 -11.14
C ASP A 489 -9.75 -10.62 -12.60
N VAL A 490 -9.27 -11.39 -13.58
CA VAL A 490 -9.57 -11.15 -15.01
C VAL A 490 -11.02 -11.55 -15.33
N LEU A 491 -11.49 -12.67 -14.77
CA LEU A 491 -12.81 -13.23 -15.06
C LEU A 491 -13.95 -12.61 -14.25
N LEU A 492 -13.63 -12.07 -13.07
CA LEU A 492 -14.56 -11.36 -12.20
C LEU A 492 -14.34 -9.85 -12.44
N PRO A 493 -15.01 -9.23 -13.41
CA PRO A 493 -14.78 -7.83 -13.72
C PRO A 493 -14.97 -6.97 -12.46
N TYR A 494 -13.99 -6.10 -12.21
CA TYR A 494 -14.14 -5.00 -11.27
C TYR A 494 -15.35 -4.17 -11.70
N GLY A 495 -16.39 -4.14 -10.87
CA GLY A 495 -17.31 -3.00 -10.89
C GLY A 495 -16.52 -1.73 -10.52
N PRO A 496 -16.88 -0.55 -11.07
CA PRO A 496 -16.19 0.69 -10.73
C PRO A 496 -16.29 0.91 -9.21
N GLY A 497 -15.14 1.02 -8.56
CA GLY A 497 -14.99 1.53 -7.20
C GLY A 497 -14.95 3.05 -7.20
#